data_AF-A0A6I1K2N9-F1
#
_entry.id   AF-A0A6I1K2N9-F1
#
_cell.length_a   1.000
_cell.length_b   1.000
_cell.length_c   1.000
_cell.angle_alpha   90.00
_cell.angle_beta   90.00
_cell.angle_gamma   90.00
#
_symmetry.space_group_name_H-M   'P 1'
#
loop_
_entity.id
_entity.type
_entity.pdbx_description
1 polymer ?
#
loop_
_entity_poly.entity_id
_entity_poly.type
_entity_poly.pdbx_seq_one_letter_code
_entity_poly.pdbx_strand_id
1 'polypeptide(L)'
;MSWYYAVGQEQKGPVTDEQLAALARDGAITGETLVWREGLADWKPYATVGGGAAVAPSAPGAAAPSGGMLCAECGKSFAADEVVKFGDRYVCAACKPTFVQRMQEGAVIAGALDYASFGIRFGAKILDGLILWVVNTGLTFALGMALGATNSDPTAAVAFMAATVGVQVLINVAYGTFFLGRFGATPGKMACKIKVVRPDGSPLTYGRACGRVFAEILSGLTCYIGYIMANFDEEKRTLHDRICDTRVIKNG
;
A
#
# COMPACT_ATOMS: atom_id res chain seq x y z
N MET A 1 -55.33 4.71 32.81
CA MET A 1 -56.14 3.49 32.61
C MET A 1 -55.24 2.29 32.86
N SER A 2 -55.77 1.16 33.33
CA SER A 2 -54.96 -0.02 33.63
C SER A 2 -54.83 -0.91 32.39
N TRP A 3 -53.60 -1.15 31.94
CA TRP A 3 -53.26 -2.01 30.81
C TRP A 3 -52.63 -3.31 31.27
N TYR A 4 -52.85 -4.36 30.48
CA TYR A 4 -52.19 -5.64 30.58
C TYR A 4 -51.52 -5.96 29.25
N TYR A 5 -50.37 -6.62 29.27
CA TYR A 5 -49.63 -7.00 28.09
C TYR A 5 -49.13 -8.45 28.20
N ALA A 6 -49.00 -9.15 27.08
CA ALA A 6 -48.53 -10.53 27.02
C ALA A 6 -47.13 -10.60 26.41
N VAL A 7 -46.18 -11.21 27.13
CA VAL A 7 -44.82 -11.49 26.62
C VAL A 7 -44.63 -13.00 26.65
N GLY A 8 -44.58 -13.62 25.46
CA GLY A 8 -44.60 -15.08 25.34
C GLY A 8 -45.96 -15.67 25.74
N GLN A 9 -45.97 -16.54 26.75
CA GLN A 9 -47.19 -17.19 27.29
C GLN A 9 -47.67 -16.56 28.62
N GLU A 10 -46.99 -15.52 29.11
CA GLU A 10 -47.24 -14.92 30.43
C GLU A 10 -47.91 -13.55 30.30
N GLN A 11 -49.00 -13.35 31.05
CA GLN A 11 -49.72 -12.08 31.14
C GLN A 11 -49.15 -11.23 32.27
N LYS A 12 -48.79 -9.97 31.98
CA LYS A 12 -48.24 -9.01 32.95
C LYS A 12 -49.10 -7.74 33.03
N GLY A 13 -49.24 -7.19 34.24
CA GLY A 13 -50.03 -6.00 34.53
C GLY A 13 -50.69 -6.06 35.92
N PRO A 14 -51.44 -5.02 36.33
CA PRO A 14 -51.78 -3.82 35.57
C PRO A 14 -50.62 -2.79 35.51
N VAL A 15 -50.42 -2.17 34.35
CA VAL A 15 -49.51 -1.03 34.14
C VAL A 15 -50.28 0.21 33.67
N THR A 16 -49.77 1.40 33.94
CA THR A 16 -50.38 2.64 33.43
C THR A 16 -50.07 2.87 31.95
N ASP A 17 -50.82 3.75 31.28
CA ASP A 17 -50.55 4.17 29.90
C ASP A 17 -49.09 4.65 29.70
N GLU A 18 -48.56 5.41 30.67
CA GLU A 18 -47.19 5.94 30.66
C GLU A 18 -46.14 4.83 30.81
N GLN A 19 -46.40 3.86 31.68
CA GLN A 19 -45.53 2.69 31.87
C GLN A 19 -45.53 1.80 30.63
N LEU A 20 -46.69 1.62 29.99
CA LEU A 20 -46.80 0.86 28.74
C LEU A 20 -46.01 1.54 27.61
N ALA A 21 -46.09 2.87 27.50
CA ALA A 21 -45.30 3.64 26.55
C ALA A 21 -43.79 3.64 26.86
N ALA A 22 -43.41 3.56 28.14
CA ALA A 22 -42.01 3.36 28.54
C ALA A 22 -41.50 1.97 28.12
N LEU A 23 -42.27 0.91 28.37
CA LEU A 23 -41.93 -0.46 27.95
C LEU A 23 -41.78 -0.59 26.43
N ALA A 24 -42.59 0.14 25.66
CA ALA A 24 -42.46 0.17 24.20
C ALA A 24 -41.20 0.91 23.74
N ARG A 25 -40.82 2.02 24.40
CA ARG A 25 -39.58 2.75 24.14
C ARG A 25 -38.33 1.93 24.49
N ASP A 26 -38.39 1.19 25.58
CA ASP A 26 -37.29 0.35 26.06
C ASP A 26 -37.17 -0.98 25.28
N GLY A 27 -38.09 -1.24 24.33
CA GLY A 27 -38.09 -2.43 23.47
C GLY A 27 -38.58 -3.71 24.17
N ALA A 28 -39.11 -3.60 25.40
CA ALA A 28 -39.65 -4.74 26.15
C ALA A 28 -40.99 -5.25 25.58
N ILE A 29 -41.74 -4.37 24.90
CA ILE A 29 -42.91 -4.73 24.10
C ILE A 29 -42.75 -4.14 22.69
N THR A 30 -43.18 -4.89 21.68
CA THR A 30 -43.12 -4.51 20.27
C THR A 30 -44.52 -4.18 19.74
N GLY A 31 -44.61 -3.68 18.51
CA GLY A 31 -45.91 -3.40 17.87
C GLY A 31 -46.85 -4.61 17.77
N GLU A 32 -46.30 -5.83 17.78
CA GLU A 32 -47.05 -7.08 17.73
C GLU A 32 -47.44 -7.62 19.11
N THR A 33 -46.86 -7.08 20.19
CA THR A 33 -47.20 -7.50 21.55
C THR A 33 -48.67 -7.24 21.82
N LEU A 34 -49.39 -8.28 22.24
CA LEU A 34 -50.80 -8.20 22.57
C LEU A 34 -50.99 -7.41 23.87
N VAL A 35 -51.83 -6.40 23.81
CA VAL A 35 -52.25 -5.57 24.95
C VAL A 35 -53.76 -5.60 25.11
N TRP A 36 -54.21 -5.47 26.35
CA TRP A 36 -55.61 -5.43 26.71
C TRP A 36 -55.83 -4.41 27.83
N ARG A 37 -57.01 -3.79 27.82
CA ARG A 37 -57.49 -2.92 28.89
C ARG A 37 -59.00 -3.10 29.03
N GLU A 38 -59.50 -2.72 30.18
CA GLU A 38 -60.93 -2.70 30.47
C GLU A 38 -61.67 -1.88 29.39
N GLY A 39 -62.66 -2.51 28.74
CA GLY A 39 -63.41 -1.94 27.61
C GLY A 39 -63.01 -2.45 26.22
N LEU A 40 -61.95 -3.25 26.08
CA LEU A 40 -61.65 -3.99 24.85
C LEU A 40 -62.33 -5.37 24.85
N ALA A 41 -62.98 -5.72 23.73
CA ALA A 41 -63.61 -7.03 23.56
C ALA A 41 -62.58 -8.17 23.60
N ASP A 42 -61.42 -7.98 22.97
CA ASP A 42 -60.35 -8.96 22.84
C ASP A 42 -58.97 -8.30 22.98
N TRP A 43 -57.94 -9.13 23.21
CA TRP A 43 -56.53 -8.72 23.17
C TRP A 43 -56.17 -8.19 21.78
N LYS A 44 -55.52 -7.03 21.71
CA LYS A 44 -55.15 -6.40 20.44
C LYS A 44 -53.65 -6.06 20.41
N PRO A 45 -52.97 -6.15 19.25
CA PRO A 45 -51.57 -5.75 19.15
C PRO A 45 -51.38 -4.28 19.53
N TYR A 46 -50.32 -3.95 20.26
CA TYR A 46 -50.03 -2.60 20.75
C TYR A 46 -50.09 -1.54 19.64
N ALA A 47 -49.59 -1.87 18.43
CA ALA A 47 -49.65 -1.00 17.26
C ALA A 47 -51.07 -0.58 16.84
N THR A 48 -52.10 -1.34 17.20
CA THR A 48 -53.50 -1.08 16.83
C THR A 48 -54.27 -0.26 17.87
N VAL A 49 -53.75 -0.13 19.09
CA VAL A 49 -54.47 0.51 20.21
C VAL A 49 -53.73 1.72 20.78
N GLY A 50 -52.39 1.75 20.70
CA GLY A 50 -51.55 2.88 21.08
C GLY A 50 -51.32 3.82 19.91
N GLY A 51 -52.07 4.92 19.85
CA GLY A 51 -51.84 5.96 18.84
C GLY A 51 -50.47 6.61 19.00
N GLY A 52 -49.73 6.70 17.90
CA GLY A 52 -48.67 7.72 17.75
C GLY A 52 -47.23 7.23 17.87
N ALA A 53 -46.85 6.34 16.96
CA ALA A 53 -45.62 6.39 16.15
C ALA A 53 -45.19 4.96 15.94
N ALA A 54 -45.44 4.45 14.74
CA ALA A 54 -44.56 3.45 14.20
C ALA A 54 -43.14 4.01 14.32
N VAL A 55 -42.40 3.56 15.33
CA VAL A 55 -40.96 3.38 15.18
C VAL A 55 -40.87 2.26 14.16
N ALA A 56 -41.07 2.65 12.89
CA ALA A 56 -40.54 1.89 11.78
C ALA A 56 -39.08 1.61 12.16
N PRO A 57 -38.56 0.38 11.98
CA PRO A 57 -37.13 0.19 12.06
C PRO A 57 -36.54 1.21 11.08
N SER A 58 -35.87 2.23 11.63
CA SER A 58 -35.01 3.10 10.85
C SER A 58 -33.94 2.17 10.32
N ALA A 59 -34.17 1.67 9.12
CA ALA A 59 -33.14 1.10 8.29
C ALA A 59 -31.97 2.10 8.32
N PRO A 60 -30.74 1.67 8.66
CA PRO A 60 -29.58 2.54 8.59
C PRO A 60 -29.50 3.16 7.20
N GLY A 61 -29.19 4.45 7.19
CA GLY A 61 -29.48 5.35 6.10
C GLY A 61 -28.96 4.91 4.74
N ALA A 62 -29.82 5.07 3.73
CA ALA A 62 -29.43 5.05 2.34
C ALA A 62 -29.83 6.39 1.70
N ALA A 63 -29.20 7.47 2.14
CA ALA A 63 -29.05 8.67 1.33
C ALA A 63 -27.84 9.50 1.78
N ALA A 64 -26.84 9.51 0.88
CA ALA A 64 -25.69 10.41 0.74
C ALA A 64 -24.33 9.97 1.32
N PRO A 65 -23.20 10.31 0.65
CA PRO A 65 -22.94 10.43 -0.78
C PRO A 65 -22.17 9.19 -1.30
N SER A 66 -22.12 9.06 -2.63
CA SER A 66 -21.29 8.12 -3.38
C SER A 66 -19.79 8.38 -3.16
N GLY A 67 -19.28 7.97 -2.01
CA GLY A 67 -17.88 8.08 -1.61
C GLY A 67 -17.55 7.06 -0.52
N GLY A 68 -17.98 5.80 -0.69
CA GLY A 68 -17.68 4.75 0.27
C GLY A 68 -16.17 4.48 0.33
N MET A 69 -15.61 4.47 1.54
CA MET A 69 -14.21 4.11 1.76
C MET A 69 -14.08 2.58 1.72
N LEU A 70 -13.14 2.10 0.92
CA LEU A 70 -12.91 0.67 0.72
C LEU A 70 -12.11 0.10 1.89
N CYS A 71 -12.62 -0.98 2.48
CA CYS A 71 -11.88 -1.73 3.47
C CYS A 71 -10.70 -2.48 2.82
N ALA A 72 -9.48 -2.27 3.30
CA ALA A 72 -8.27 -2.89 2.76
C ALA A 72 -8.23 -4.43 2.90
N GLU A 73 -8.97 -5.00 3.86
CA GLU A 73 -9.02 -6.45 4.08
C GLU A 73 -10.11 -7.16 3.26
N CYS A 74 -11.37 -6.67 3.32
CA CYS A 74 -12.50 -7.35 2.65
C CYS A 74 -12.93 -6.72 1.31
N GLY A 75 -12.37 -5.57 0.92
CA GLY A 75 -12.65 -4.90 -0.36
C GLY A 75 -14.04 -4.27 -0.49
N LYS A 76 -14.89 -4.33 0.54
CA LYS A 76 -16.22 -3.71 0.53
C LYS A 76 -16.15 -2.21 0.81
N SER A 77 -17.10 -1.45 0.26
CA SER A 77 -17.28 -0.02 0.52
C SER A 77 -18.13 0.19 1.76
N PHE A 78 -17.66 1.07 2.65
CA PHE A 78 -18.35 1.42 3.89
C PHE A 78 -18.46 2.93 4.02
N ALA A 79 -19.40 3.37 4.87
CA ALA A 79 -19.51 4.77 5.23
C ALA A 79 -18.30 5.20 6.10
N ALA A 80 -18.03 6.50 6.15
CA ALA A 80 -16.81 7.03 6.76
C ALA A 80 -16.69 6.76 8.27
N ASP A 81 -17.83 6.63 8.93
CA ASP A 81 -18.01 6.31 10.34
C ASP A 81 -17.89 4.81 10.66
N GLU A 82 -18.05 3.93 9.65
CA GLU A 82 -17.97 2.48 9.81
C GLU A 82 -16.55 1.91 9.59
N VAL A 83 -15.60 2.77 9.23
CA VAL A 83 -14.20 2.40 9.01
C VAL A 83 -13.26 3.12 9.95
N VAL A 84 -12.26 2.39 10.42
CA VAL A 84 -11.17 2.93 11.23
C VAL A 84 -9.94 3.07 10.34
N LYS A 85 -9.28 4.24 10.41
CA LYS A 85 -8.04 4.51 9.68
C LYS A 85 -6.82 4.01 10.45
N PHE A 86 -6.01 3.19 9.81
CA PHE A 86 -4.72 2.71 10.29
C PHE A 86 -3.63 3.10 9.28
N GLY A 87 -2.86 4.16 9.58
CA GLY A 87 -1.93 4.75 8.60
C GLY A 87 -2.70 5.27 7.38
N ASP A 88 -2.39 4.75 6.20
CA ASP A 88 -3.06 5.10 4.93
C ASP A 88 -4.22 4.16 4.55
N ARG A 89 -4.65 3.25 5.44
CA ARG A 89 -5.65 2.23 5.14
C ARG A 89 -6.92 2.38 5.97
N TYR A 90 -8.05 2.05 5.36
CA TYR A 90 -9.35 1.97 6.04
C TYR A 90 -9.70 0.50 6.29
N VAL A 91 -10.14 0.20 7.51
CA VAL A 91 -10.54 -1.15 7.93
C VAL A 91 -11.91 -1.09 8.59
N CYS A 92 -12.85 -1.92 8.14
CA CYS A 92 -14.19 -1.96 8.70
C CYS A 92 -14.20 -2.60 10.10
N ALA A 93 -15.28 -2.36 10.86
CA ALA A 93 -15.45 -2.90 12.21
C ALA A 93 -15.28 -4.43 12.28
N ALA A 94 -15.75 -5.17 11.27
CA ALA A 94 -15.65 -6.63 11.22
C ALA A 94 -14.21 -7.15 10.99
N CYS A 95 -13.41 -6.46 10.17
CA CYS A 95 -12.04 -6.85 9.87
C CYS A 95 -11.02 -6.35 10.93
N LYS A 96 -11.42 -5.39 11.78
CA LYS A 96 -10.55 -4.74 12.77
C LYS A 96 -9.85 -5.73 13.73
N PRO A 97 -10.51 -6.72 14.37
CA PRO A 97 -9.84 -7.60 15.34
C PRO A 97 -8.72 -8.42 14.69
N THR A 98 -9.01 -9.03 13.55
CA THR A 98 -8.02 -9.84 12.80
C THR A 98 -6.90 -8.97 12.25
N PHE A 99 -7.20 -7.75 11.79
CA PHE A 99 -6.22 -6.80 11.31
C PHE A 99 -5.25 -6.33 12.41
N VAL A 100 -5.78 -5.96 13.58
CA VAL A 100 -4.97 -5.52 14.73
C VAL A 100 -4.14 -6.69 15.27
N GLN A 101 -4.71 -7.88 15.35
CA GLN A 101 -3.98 -9.08 15.75
C GLN A 101 -2.80 -9.35 14.79
N ARG A 102 -3.05 -9.34 13.48
CA ARG A 102 -1.98 -9.48 12.48
C ARG A 102 -0.90 -8.39 12.60
N MET A 103 -1.29 -7.15 12.91
CA MET A 103 -0.31 -6.08 13.18
C MET A 103 0.54 -6.35 14.41
N GLN A 104 -0.07 -6.84 15.50
CA GLN A 104 0.65 -7.19 16.74
C GLN A 104 1.59 -8.39 16.53
N GLU A 105 1.18 -9.34 15.70
CA GLU A 105 1.97 -10.52 15.33
C GLU A 105 3.06 -10.20 14.29
N GLY A 106 3.14 -8.96 13.80
CA GLY A 106 4.13 -8.54 12.81
C GLY A 106 3.88 -9.10 11.41
N ALA A 107 2.65 -9.50 11.09
CA ALA A 107 2.29 -9.98 9.76
C ALA A 107 2.46 -8.85 8.74
N VAL A 108 3.16 -9.15 7.64
CA VAL A 108 3.39 -8.20 6.54
C VAL A 108 2.03 -7.89 5.89
N ILE A 109 1.49 -6.71 6.18
CA ILE A 109 0.19 -6.31 5.64
C ILE A 109 0.34 -6.06 4.13
N ALA A 110 -0.34 -6.87 3.32
CA ALA A 110 -0.30 -6.82 1.85
C ALA A 110 -0.46 -5.38 1.34
N GLY A 111 0.60 -4.79 0.79
CA GLY A 111 0.67 -3.39 0.32
C GLY A 111 1.69 -2.51 1.04
N ALA A 112 2.32 -2.98 2.13
CA ALA A 112 3.55 -2.37 2.64
C ALA A 112 4.70 -2.93 1.80
N LEU A 113 5.29 -2.09 0.95
CA LEU A 113 6.45 -2.48 0.16
C LEU A 113 7.60 -2.87 1.11
N ASP A 114 8.08 -4.12 1.07
CA ASP A 114 9.26 -4.52 1.84
C ASP A 114 10.51 -3.88 1.24
N TYR A 115 10.94 -2.76 1.83
CA TYR A 115 12.06 -1.99 1.33
C TYR A 115 13.39 -2.73 1.53
N ALA A 116 14.14 -2.86 0.44
CA ALA A 116 15.47 -3.45 0.45
C ALA A 116 16.41 -2.63 1.36
N SER A 117 17.11 -3.31 2.27
CA SER A 117 18.08 -2.68 3.16
C SER A 117 19.29 -2.16 2.40
N PHE A 118 19.99 -1.21 3.01
CA PHE A 118 21.18 -0.59 2.45
C PHE A 118 22.23 -1.62 1.99
N GLY A 119 22.56 -2.60 2.84
CA GLY A 119 23.58 -3.60 2.55
C GLY A 119 23.28 -4.46 1.31
N ILE A 120 22.02 -4.83 1.08
CA ILE A 120 21.62 -5.61 -0.09
C ILE A 120 21.77 -4.77 -1.37
N ARG A 121 21.44 -3.47 -1.30
CA ARG A 121 21.63 -2.54 -2.42
C ARG A 121 23.12 -2.32 -2.73
N PHE A 122 23.95 -2.21 -1.69
CA PHE A 122 25.40 -2.08 -1.83
C PHE A 122 26.03 -3.35 -2.44
N GLY A 123 25.64 -4.53 -1.96
CA GLY A 123 26.06 -5.81 -2.52
C GLY A 123 25.66 -5.97 -3.99
N ALA A 124 24.43 -5.59 -4.35
CA ALA A 124 23.98 -5.58 -5.74
C ALA A 124 24.83 -4.65 -6.63
N LYS A 125 25.24 -3.48 -6.12
CA LYS A 125 26.11 -2.55 -6.83
C LYS A 125 27.53 -3.08 -7.01
N ILE A 126 28.08 -3.78 -6.01
CA ILE A 126 29.38 -4.47 -6.16
C ILE A 126 29.28 -5.54 -7.25
N LEU A 127 28.21 -6.33 -7.26
CA LEU A 127 28.02 -7.39 -8.24
C LEU A 127 27.84 -6.83 -9.66
N ASP A 128 27.02 -5.80 -9.82
CA ASP A 128 26.89 -5.07 -11.11
C ASP A 128 28.23 -4.47 -11.54
N GLY A 129 29.00 -3.91 -10.60
CA GLY A 129 30.33 -3.37 -10.85
C GLY A 129 31.32 -4.43 -11.31
N LEU A 130 31.28 -5.63 -10.73
CA LEU A 130 32.12 -6.76 -11.14
C LEU A 130 31.77 -7.26 -12.54
N ILE A 131 30.47 -7.38 -12.86
CA ILE A 131 30.01 -7.77 -14.21
C ILE A 131 30.52 -6.74 -15.23
N LEU A 132 30.32 -5.46 -14.97
CA LEU A 132 30.76 -4.39 -15.86
C LEU A 132 32.29 -4.30 -15.93
N TRP A 133 33.01 -4.58 -14.84
CA TRP A 133 34.48 -4.58 -14.82
C TRP A 133 35.06 -5.68 -15.71
N VAL A 134 34.50 -6.89 -15.67
CA VAL A 134 34.92 -8.00 -16.56
C VAL A 134 34.66 -7.64 -18.02
N VAL A 135 33.49 -7.09 -18.34
CA VAL A 135 33.13 -6.69 -19.70
C VAL A 135 34.03 -5.56 -20.21
N ASN A 136 34.27 -4.52 -19.40
CA ASN A 136 35.12 -3.40 -19.78
C ASN A 136 36.60 -3.80 -19.91
N THR A 137 37.10 -4.67 -19.05
CA THR A 137 38.49 -5.18 -19.14
C THR A 137 38.67 -6.00 -20.41
N GLY A 138 37.74 -6.90 -20.73
CA GLY A 138 37.77 -7.68 -21.97
C GLY A 138 37.72 -6.79 -23.21
N LEU A 139 36.83 -5.80 -23.23
CA LEU A 139 36.71 -4.84 -24.33
C LEU A 139 37.98 -3.99 -24.50
N THR A 140 38.52 -3.45 -23.41
CA THR A 140 39.73 -2.62 -23.42
C THR A 140 40.94 -3.43 -23.84
N PHE A 141 41.07 -4.67 -23.37
CA PHE A 141 42.14 -5.57 -23.75
C PHE A 141 42.08 -5.91 -25.25
N ALA A 142 40.90 -6.23 -25.79
CA ALA A 142 40.72 -6.51 -27.20
C ALA A 142 41.02 -5.29 -28.09
N LEU A 143 40.50 -4.11 -27.73
CA LEU A 143 40.79 -2.86 -28.45
C LEU A 143 42.26 -2.44 -28.32
N GLY A 144 42.85 -2.62 -27.14
CA GLY A 144 44.25 -2.30 -26.87
C GLY A 144 45.22 -3.17 -27.65
N MET A 145 44.92 -4.47 -27.80
CA MET A 145 45.68 -5.37 -28.67
C MET A 145 45.57 -4.98 -30.14
N ALA A 146 44.36 -4.60 -30.60
CA ALA A 146 44.15 -4.15 -31.97
C ALA A 146 44.92 -2.84 -32.27
N LEU A 147 44.96 -1.92 -31.32
CA LEU A 147 45.70 -0.66 -31.45
C LEU A 147 47.21 -0.86 -31.32
N GLY A 148 47.67 -1.69 -30.39
CA GLY A 148 49.10 -1.99 -30.21
C GLY A 148 49.73 -2.73 -31.38
N ALA A 149 48.92 -3.42 -32.19
CA ALA A 149 49.34 -4.00 -33.47
C ALA A 149 49.54 -2.93 -34.58
N THR A 150 49.08 -1.70 -34.35
CA THR A 150 49.31 -0.56 -35.25
C THR A 150 50.40 0.34 -34.65
N ASN A 151 51.40 0.73 -35.44
CA ASN A 151 52.39 1.74 -35.05
C ASN A 151 51.72 3.12 -35.04
N SER A 152 50.90 3.36 -34.01
CA SER A 152 50.10 4.58 -33.89
C SER A 152 50.92 5.70 -33.27
N ASP A 153 50.86 6.87 -33.91
CA ASP A 153 51.33 8.14 -33.37
C ASP A 153 50.78 8.33 -31.94
N PRO A 154 51.58 8.80 -30.96
CA PRO A 154 51.11 9.08 -29.60
C PRO A 154 49.81 9.90 -29.54
N THR A 155 49.60 10.79 -30.50
CA THR A 155 48.38 11.60 -30.62
C THR A 155 47.15 10.76 -30.97
N ALA A 156 47.31 9.78 -31.86
CA ALA A 156 46.24 8.85 -32.24
C ALA A 156 45.89 7.90 -31.09
N ALA A 157 46.89 7.49 -30.30
CA ALA A 157 46.67 6.64 -29.12
C ALA A 157 45.84 7.35 -28.04
N VAL A 158 46.11 8.64 -27.77
CA VAL A 158 45.33 9.44 -26.82
C VAL A 158 43.89 9.65 -27.30
N ALA A 159 43.70 9.98 -28.58
CA ALA A 159 42.36 10.15 -29.16
C ALA A 159 41.54 8.84 -29.08
N PHE A 160 42.18 7.69 -29.32
CA PHE A 160 41.56 6.39 -29.21
C PHE A 160 41.18 6.02 -27.76
N MET A 161 42.04 6.32 -26.79
CA MET A 161 41.71 6.13 -25.37
C MET A 161 40.50 6.99 -24.96
N ALA A 162 40.46 8.26 -25.36
CA ALA A 162 39.34 9.14 -25.08
C ALA A 162 38.03 8.62 -25.72
N ALA A 163 38.09 8.16 -26.97
CA ALA A 163 36.95 7.53 -27.65
C ALA A 163 36.49 6.25 -26.92
N THR A 164 37.43 5.42 -26.49
CA THR A 164 37.15 4.18 -25.75
C THR A 164 36.43 4.48 -24.43
N VAL A 165 36.90 5.46 -23.66
CA VAL A 165 36.24 5.91 -22.42
C VAL A 165 34.82 6.41 -22.70
N GLY A 166 34.63 7.20 -23.76
CA GLY A 166 33.30 7.66 -24.18
C GLY A 166 32.34 6.50 -24.49
N VAL A 167 32.82 5.50 -25.22
CA VAL A 167 32.05 4.27 -25.51
C VAL A 167 31.73 3.50 -24.23
N GLN A 168 32.66 3.38 -23.27
CA GLN A 168 32.39 2.70 -22.00
C GLN A 168 31.31 3.40 -21.17
N VAL A 169 31.32 4.73 -21.13
CA VAL A 169 30.28 5.52 -20.46
C VAL A 169 28.93 5.29 -21.13
N LEU A 170 28.88 5.30 -22.47
CA LEU A 170 27.66 5.02 -23.22
C LEU A 170 27.12 3.61 -22.94
N ILE A 171 27.99 2.60 -22.91
CA ILE A 171 27.61 1.21 -22.59
C ILE A 171 27.03 1.14 -21.17
N ASN A 172 27.65 1.79 -20.19
CA ASN A 172 27.14 1.82 -18.81
C ASN A 172 25.74 2.44 -18.73
N VAL A 173 25.54 3.58 -19.39
CA VAL A 173 24.25 4.28 -19.40
C VAL A 173 23.18 3.45 -20.13
N ALA A 174 23.53 2.88 -21.28
CA ALA A 174 22.64 2.02 -22.06
C ALA A 174 22.25 0.76 -21.29
N TYR A 175 23.22 0.08 -20.67
CA TYR A 175 23.01 -1.10 -19.83
C TYR A 175 22.05 -0.78 -18.68
N GLY A 176 22.34 0.25 -17.89
CA GLY A 176 21.50 0.64 -16.77
C GLY A 176 20.07 0.98 -17.20
N THR A 177 19.92 1.80 -18.24
CA THR A 177 18.62 2.26 -18.75
C THR A 177 17.79 1.12 -19.32
N PHE A 178 18.42 0.22 -20.08
CA PHE A 178 17.75 -0.93 -20.69
C PHE A 178 17.23 -1.91 -19.63
N PHE A 179 18.09 -2.33 -18.70
CA PHE A 179 17.72 -3.31 -17.68
C PHE A 179 16.70 -2.76 -16.68
N LEU A 180 16.87 -1.50 -16.26
CA LEU A 180 15.89 -0.85 -15.39
C LEU A 180 14.53 -0.63 -16.08
N GLY A 181 14.53 -0.25 -17.36
CA GLY A 181 13.29 -0.05 -18.12
C GLY A 181 12.55 -1.35 -18.41
N ARG A 182 13.27 -2.43 -18.76
CA ARG A 182 12.65 -3.70 -19.18
C ARG A 182 12.33 -4.64 -18.04
N PHE A 183 13.19 -4.72 -17.03
CA PHE A 183 13.10 -5.70 -15.95
C PHE A 183 12.89 -5.05 -14.58
N GLY A 184 13.08 -3.73 -14.45
CA GLY A 184 13.03 -3.04 -13.16
C GLY A 184 14.21 -3.38 -12.25
N ALA A 185 15.21 -4.11 -12.74
CA ALA A 185 16.38 -4.54 -11.99
C ALA A 185 17.55 -4.74 -12.95
N THR A 186 18.76 -4.41 -12.49
CA THR A 186 20.01 -4.82 -13.14
C THR A 186 20.35 -6.26 -12.75
N PRO A 187 21.13 -7.01 -13.54
CA PRO A 187 21.56 -8.37 -13.22
C PRO A 187 22.07 -8.58 -11.78
N GLY A 188 22.86 -7.65 -11.23
CA GLY A 188 23.30 -7.70 -9.83
C GLY A 188 22.14 -7.53 -8.85
N LYS A 189 21.21 -6.61 -9.15
CA LYS A 189 19.95 -6.46 -8.38
C LYS A 189 19.04 -7.69 -8.48
N MET A 190 19.00 -8.36 -9.63
CA MET A 190 18.26 -9.60 -9.81
C MET A 190 18.83 -10.74 -8.96
N ALA A 191 20.15 -10.87 -8.91
CA ALA A 191 20.83 -11.85 -8.07
C ALA A 191 20.55 -11.62 -6.58
N CYS A 192 20.48 -10.35 -6.16
CA CYS A 192 20.10 -9.97 -4.81
C CYS A 192 18.58 -10.00 -4.56
N LYS A 193 17.77 -10.46 -5.52
CA LYS A 193 16.30 -10.50 -5.45
C LYS A 193 15.69 -9.15 -5.05
N ILE A 194 16.17 -8.06 -5.64
CA ILE A 194 15.62 -6.72 -5.43
C ILE A 194 15.15 -6.10 -6.74
N LYS A 195 14.07 -5.32 -6.65
CA LYS A 195 13.44 -4.66 -7.80
C LYS A 195 13.21 -3.19 -7.50
N VAL A 196 13.41 -2.36 -8.51
CA VAL A 196 13.08 -0.94 -8.48
C VAL A 196 11.67 -0.76 -9.03
N VAL A 197 10.83 -0.08 -8.27
CA VAL A 197 9.44 0.24 -8.61
C VAL A 197 9.16 1.70 -8.27
N ARG A 198 8.01 2.20 -8.70
CA ARG A 198 7.46 3.47 -8.24
C ARG A 198 6.77 3.32 -6.87
N PRO A 199 6.40 4.42 -6.18
CA PRO A 199 5.65 4.34 -4.92
C PRO A 199 4.32 3.60 -5.03
N ASP A 200 3.69 3.63 -6.21
CA ASP A 200 2.46 2.91 -6.55
C ASP A 200 2.71 1.42 -6.90
N GLY A 201 3.96 0.95 -6.85
CA GLY A 201 4.35 -0.41 -7.25
C GLY A 201 4.44 -0.63 -8.76
N SER A 202 4.12 0.39 -9.58
CA SER A 202 4.20 0.29 -11.03
C SER A 202 5.65 0.18 -11.52
N PRO A 203 5.89 -0.46 -12.68
CA PRO A 203 7.24 -0.56 -13.25
C PRO A 203 7.77 0.81 -13.70
N LEU A 204 9.11 0.92 -13.78
CA LEU A 204 9.73 2.13 -14.30
C LEU A 204 9.51 2.27 -15.80
N THR A 205 9.27 3.51 -16.22
CA THR A 205 9.30 3.91 -17.63
C THR A 205 10.76 4.17 -18.04
N TYR A 206 11.12 3.91 -19.30
CA TYR A 206 12.47 4.14 -19.82
C TYR A 206 13.02 5.56 -19.56
N GLY A 207 12.19 6.60 -19.67
CA GLY A 207 12.61 7.98 -19.38
C GLY A 207 13.03 8.19 -17.91
N ARG A 208 12.28 7.61 -16.96
CA ARG A 208 12.64 7.64 -15.54
C ARG A 208 13.85 6.76 -15.22
N ALA A 209 13.98 5.62 -15.89
CA ALA A 209 15.16 4.77 -15.77
C ALA A 209 16.44 5.52 -16.20
N CYS A 210 16.38 6.23 -17.32
CA CYS A 210 17.48 7.07 -17.81
C CYS A 210 17.82 8.19 -16.80
N GLY A 211 16.81 8.94 -16.33
CA GLY A 211 17.01 9.98 -15.31
C GLY A 211 17.63 9.43 -14.02
N ARG A 212 17.24 8.21 -13.63
CA ARG A 212 17.82 7.53 -12.46
C ARG A 212 19.30 7.21 -12.67
N VAL A 213 19.69 6.73 -13.84
CA VAL A 213 21.10 6.45 -14.16
C VAL A 213 21.94 7.74 -14.12
N PHE A 214 21.44 8.84 -14.68
CA PHE A 214 22.11 10.14 -14.57
C PHE A 214 22.23 10.62 -13.11
N ALA A 215 21.17 10.45 -12.31
CA ALA A 215 21.21 10.79 -10.89
C ALA A 215 22.17 9.88 -10.09
N GLU A 216 22.36 8.62 -10.51
CA GLU A 216 23.39 7.73 -9.97
C GLU A 216 24.81 8.23 -10.30
N ILE A 217 25.05 8.76 -11.51
CA ILE A 217 26.34 9.38 -11.88
C ILE A 217 26.61 10.62 -11.01
N LEU A 218 25.62 11.49 -10.82
CA LEU A 218 25.72 12.64 -9.92
C LEU A 218 25.97 12.23 -8.46
N SER A 219 25.40 11.11 -8.03
CA SER A 219 25.65 10.54 -6.69
C SER A 219 27.08 9.98 -6.55
N GLY A 220 27.68 9.50 -7.65
CA GLY A 220 29.08 9.06 -7.68
C GLY A 220 30.06 10.23 -7.52
N LEU A 221 29.76 11.38 -8.15
CA LEU A 221 30.56 12.60 -8.06
C LEU A 221 30.58 13.20 -6.65
N THR A 222 29.52 13.00 -5.86
CA THR A 222 29.41 13.48 -4.47
C THR A 222 29.95 12.47 -3.44
N CYS A 223 30.96 11.67 -3.82
CA CYS A 223 31.62 10.68 -2.95
C CYS A 223 30.67 9.66 -2.30
N TYR A 224 29.61 9.23 -3.01
CA TYR A 224 28.63 8.27 -2.49
C TYR A 224 27.92 8.72 -1.19
N ILE A 225 27.91 10.02 -0.85
CA ILE A 225 27.20 10.54 0.33
C ILE A 225 25.70 10.17 0.27
N GLY A 226 25.12 10.18 -0.93
CA GLY A 226 23.73 9.78 -1.18
C GLY A 226 23.39 8.33 -0.82
N TYR A 227 24.39 7.47 -0.61
CA TYR A 227 24.22 6.09 -0.13
C TYR A 227 24.13 6.02 1.40
N ILE A 228 24.85 6.87 2.13
CA ILE A 228 24.80 6.95 3.59
C ILE A 228 23.42 7.46 4.05
N MET A 229 22.80 8.38 3.30
CA MET A 229 21.46 8.90 3.57
C MET A 229 20.37 7.82 3.62
N ALA A 230 20.54 6.72 2.89
CA ALA A 230 19.58 5.62 2.89
C ALA A 230 19.50 4.89 4.25
N ASN A 231 20.47 5.08 5.14
CA ASN A 231 20.46 4.49 6.48
C ASN A 231 19.64 5.31 7.49
N PHE A 232 19.34 6.58 7.18
CA PHE A 232 18.63 7.51 8.05
C PHE A 232 17.17 7.77 7.61
N ASP A 233 16.72 7.11 6.54
CA ASP A 233 15.40 7.30 5.95
C ASP A 233 14.55 6.04 6.15
N GLU A 234 13.30 6.19 6.61
CA GLU A 234 12.40 5.06 6.89
C GLU A 234 12.07 4.22 5.64
N GLU A 235 12.00 4.87 4.47
CA GLU A 235 11.83 4.22 3.16
C GLU A 235 13.18 3.81 2.51
N LYS A 236 14.28 4.02 3.24
CA LYS A 236 15.66 3.71 2.84
C LYS A 236 16.04 4.31 1.48
N ARG A 237 15.56 5.51 1.16
CA ARG A 237 15.77 6.16 -0.14
C ARG A 237 17.17 6.76 -0.27
N THR A 238 17.80 6.54 -1.42
CA THR A 238 19.04 7.23 -1.81
C THR A 238 18.75 8.58 -2.51
N LEU A 239 19.79 9.37 -2.76
CA LEU A 239 19.66 10.65 -3.48
C LEU A 239 18.97 10.48 -4.85
N HIS A 240 19.41 9.51 -5.65
CA HIS A 240 18.82 9.24 -6.95
C HIS A 240 17.41 8.63 -6.85
N ASP A 241 17.10 7.90 -5.77
CA ASP A 241 15.73 7.44 -5.50
C ASP A 241 14.78 8.62 -5.27
N ARG A 242 15.23 9.66 -4.56
CA ARG A 242 14.45 10.88 -4.29
C ARG A 242 14.25 11.72 -5.54
N ILE A 243 15.29 11.91 -6.35
CA ILE A 243 15.23 12.69 -7.59
C ILE A 243 14.25 12.06 -8.59
N CYS A 244 14.25 10.73 -8.70
CA CYS A 244 13.44 10.03 -9.71
C CYS A 244 12.12 9.47 -9.18
N ASP A 245 11.82 9.70 -7.91
CA ASP A 245 10.71 9.13 -7.16
C ASP A 245 10.55 7.61 -7.38
N THR A 246 11.58 6.89 -6.94
CA THR A 246 11.68 5.43 -7.09
C THR A 246 11.93 4.78 -5.75
N ARG A 247 11.53 3.52 -5.61
CA ARG A 247 11.69 2.70 -4.40
C ARG A 247 12.30 1.36 -4.79
N VAL A 248 13.17 0.83 -3.92
CA VAL A 248 13.75 -0.50 -4.11
C VAL A 248 13.14 -1.44 -3.10
N ILE A 249 12.49 -2.48 -3.61
CA ILE A 249 11.76 -3.46 -2.83
C ILE A 249 12.42 -4.83 -2.96
N LYS A 250 12.25 -5.69 -1.96
CA LYS A 250 12.62 -7.10 -2.07
C LYS A 250 11.61 -7.81 -2.96
N ASN A 251 12.10 -8.62 -3.87
CA ASN A 251 11.33 -9.49 -4.75
C ASN A 251 11.33 -10.89 -4.12
N GLY A 252 10.46 -11.08 -3.13
CA GLY A 252 10.34 -12.31 -2.33
C GLY A 252 8.89 -12.72 -2.21
#